data_AF-F9VWI6-F1
#
_entry.id   AF-F9VWI6-F1
#
_cell.length_a   1.000
_cell.length_b   1.000
_cell.length_c   1.000
_cell.angle_alpha   90.00
_cell.angle_beta   90.00
_cell.angle_gamma   90.00
#
_symmetry.space_group_name_H-M   'P 1'
#
loop_
_entity.id
_entity.type
_entity.pdbx_description
1 polymer ?
#
loop_
_entity_poly.entity_id
_entity_poly.type
_entity_poly.pdbx_seq_one_letter_code
_entity_poly.pdbx_strand_id
1 'polypeptide(L)'
;MSNLASRLMGAALAAGAAASAVLGVGSAAAAPTVLAPGTQGLAPGLAVSYTLASNEARTQGVPIWITSGKRSDAEQRQLWRNAIATYGSPEAARRWVLPAEESPHVRGEAVDVGPWDGAAWLERNGHRWGLCRTFVNEWWHFELATTPGTPCPPMWPDAAVRADRRGI
;
A
#
# COMPACT_ATOMS: atom_id res chain seq x y z
N MET A 1 42.88 69.35 -35.14
CA MET A 1 41.58 68.86 -34.63
C MET A 1 41.75 68.52 -33.16
N SER A 2 40.83 69.03 -32.36
CA SER A 2 40.87 69.26 -30.92
C SER A 2 40.85 68.00 -30.05
N ASN A 3 41.39 68.10 -28.83
CA ASN A 3 40.71 67.96 -27.51
C ASN A 3 41.78 67.73 -26.42
N LEU A 4 42.05 68.67 -25.51
CA LEU A 4 41.34 69.05 -24.27
C LEU A 4 41.12 67.93 -23.23
N ALA A 5 41.54 68.27 -22.00
CA ALA A 5 40.94 67.99 -20.69
C ALA A 5 41.44 66.79 -19.85
N SER A 6 42.32 67.16 -18.90
CA SER A 6 42.37 66.77 -17.48
C SER A 6 41.07 66.20 -16.87
N ARG A 7 41.22 65.21 -15.96
CA ARG A 7 41.07 65.38 -14.49
C ARG A 7 41.07 64.03 -13.75
N LEU A 8 41.70 64.06 -12.57
CA LEU A 8 41.72 63.05 -11.52
C LEU A 8 40.43 63.02 -10.69
N MET A 9 40.29 61.90 -9.96
CA MET A 9 39.59 61.68 -8.68
C MET A 9 38.12 61.22 -8.70
N GLY A 10 37.84 60.13 -7.96
CA GLY A 10 36.50 59.80 -7.46
C GLY A 10 36.26 58.30 -7.21
N ALA A 11 36.36 57.87 -5.95
CA ALA A 11 36.08 56.51 -5.48
C ALA A 11 34.57 56.20 -5.42
N ALA A 12 34.21 54.91 -5.56
CA ALA A 12 33.01 54.35 -4.94
C ALA A 12 33.16 52.83 -4.75
N LEU A 13 33.35 52.42 -3.50
CA LEU A 13 33.15 51.05 -3.02
C LEU A 13 31.63 50.78 -3.04
N ALA A 14 31.16 49.94 -3.95
CA ALA A 14 29.79 49.41 -3.89
C ALA A 14 29.81 48.15 -3.01
N ALA A 15 29.36 48.30 -1.76
CA ALA A 15 29.06 47.16 -0.90
C ALA A 15 27.75 46.51 -1.38
N GLY A 16 27.86 45.42 -2.14
CA GLY A 16 26.72 44.58 -2.49
C GLY A 16 26.33 43.71 -1.28
N ALA A 17 25.23 44.05 -0.62
CA ALA A 17 24.63 43.18 0.40
C ALA A 17 24.04 41.94 -0.29
N ALA A 18 24.67 40.78 -0.09
CA ALA A 18 24.11 39.50 -0.48
C ALA A 18 22.97 39.14 0.50
N ALA A 19 21.72 39.35 0.08
CA ALA A 19 20.57 38.80 0.78
C ALA A 19 20.46 37.31 0.47
N SER A 20 21.03 36.47 1.34
CA SER A 20 20.81 35.03 1.30
C SER A 20 19.36 34.73 1.69
N ALA A 21 18.50 34.49 0.71
CA ALA A 21 17.18 33.93 0.93
C ALA A 21 17.32 32.46 1.33
N VAL A 22 17.21 32.17 2.63
CA VAL A 22 17.07 30.81 3.14
C VAL A 22 15.65 30.36 2.80
N LEU A 23 15.51 29.54 1.75
CA LEU A 23 14.28 28.79 1.50
C LEU A 23 14.12 27.79 2.64
N GLY A 24 13.29 28.14 3.63
CA GLY A 24 12.88 27.24 4.69
C GLY A 24 12.20 26.02 4.09
N VAL A 25 12.81 24.85 4.24
CA VAL A 25 12.15 23.57 3.95
C VAL A 25 11.13 23.37 5.08
N GLY A 26 9.92 23.90 4.88
CA GLY A 26 8.79 23.56 5.72
C GLY A 26 8.50 22.08 5.55
N SER A 27 8.98 21.23 6.45
CA SER A 27 8.37 19.92 6.65
C SER A 27 6.97 20.17 7.19
N ALA A 28 6.01 20.30 6.27
CA ALA A 28 4.62 20.09 6.62
C ALA A 28 4.53 18.67 7.19
N ALA A 29 4.44 18.57 8.52
CA ALA A 29 4.11 17.32 9.16
C ALA A 29 2.82 16.84 8.50
N ALA A 30 2.87 15.71 7.79
CA ALA A 30 1.69 15.12 7.19
C ALA A 30 0.65 14.98 8.29
N ALA A 31 -0.54 15.56 8.09
CA ALA A 31 -1.63 15.41 9.04
C ALA A 31 -1.83 13.92 9.35
N PRO A 32 -2.14 13.54 10.60
CA PRO A 32 -2.34 12.16 10.95
C PRO A 32 -3.37 11.54 10.00
N THR A 33 -2.93 10.55 9.22
CA THR A 33 -3.79 9.86 8.27
C THR A 33 -4.74 8.98 9.08
N VAL A 34 -6.03 9.33 9.08
CA VAL A 34 -7.07 8.47 9.65
C VAL A 34 -7.06 7.16 8.86
N LEU A 35 -6.85 6.04 9.55
CA LEU A 35 -6.82 4.73 8.91
C LEU A 35 -8.18 4.36 8.33
N ALA A 36 -8.18 3.71 7.17
CA ALA A 36 -9.39 3.28 6.51
C ALA A 36 -10.18 2.26 7.37
N PRO A 37 -11.52 2.23 7.29
CA PRO A 37 -12.33 1.20 7.95
C PRO A 37 -11.89 -0.22 7.52
N GLY A 38 -11.95 -1.17 8.46
CA GLY A 38 -11.55 -2.57 8.25
C GLY A 38 -10.05 -2.82 8.44
N THR A 39 -9.25 -1.80 8.75
CA THR A 39 -7.79 -1.95 8.99
C THR A 39 -7.43 -2.33 10.43
N GLN A 40 -8.41 -2.47 11.31
CA GLN A 40 -8.18 -2.78 12.73
C GLN A 40 -7.42 -4.10 12.89
N GLY A 41 -6.31 -4.07 13.62
CA GLY A 41 -5.48 -5.25 13.91
C GLY A 41 -4.57 -5.71 12.78
N LEU A 42 -4.59 -5.06 11.61
CA LEU A 42 -3.64 -5.35 10.54
C LEU A 42 -2.22 -4.95 10.95
N ALA A 43 -1.22 -5.58 10.32
CA ALA A 43 0.15 -5.12 10.38
C ALA A 43 0.23 -3.63 9.97
N PRO A 44 0.97 -2.78 10.71
CA PRO A 44 0.92 -1.33 10.51
C PRO A 44 1.22 -0.88 9.07
N GLY A 45 2.19 -1.53 8.41
CA GLY A 45 2.55 -1.24 7.02
C GLY A 45 1.40 -1.53 6.04
N LEU A 46 0.66 -2.62 6.24
CA LEU A 46 -0.49 -2.96 5.42
C LEU A 46 -1.65 -1.97 5.65
N ALA A 47 -1.94 -1.62 6.91
CA ALA A 47 -2.98 -0.65 7.25
C ALA A 47 -2.74 0.71 6.59
N VAL A 48 -1.50 1.21 6.66
CA VAL A 48 -1.10 2.49 6.04
C VAL A 48 -1.19 2.39 4.51
N SER A 49 -0.62 1.34 3.92
CA SER A 49 -0.59 1.17 2.46
C SER A 49 -1.98 1.09 1.87
N TYR A 50 -2.87 0.29 2.48
CA TYR A 50 -4.27 0.21 2.06
C TYR A 50 -5.00 1.54 2.24
N THR A 51 -4.77 2.24 3.36
CA THR A 51 -5.41 3.54 3.59
C THR A 51 -5.04 4.54 2.49
N LEU A 52 -3.75 4.66 2.15
CA LEU A 52 -3.29 5.57 1.09
C LEU A 52 -3.85 5.19 -0.29
N ALA A 53 -3.78 3.90 -0.66
CA ALA A 53 -4.32 3.41 -1.92
C ALA A 53 -5.83 3.63 -2.03
N SER A 54 -6.57 3.36 -0.94
CA SER A 54 -8.02 3.50 -0.92
C SER A 54 -8.48 4.96 -0.95
N ASN A 55 -7.70 5.89 -0.39
CA ASN A 55 -7.98 7.32 -0.49
C ASN A 55 -7.84 7.78 -1.94
N GLU A 56 -6.76 7.37 -2.62
CA GLU A 56 -6.55 7.70 -4.04
C GLU A 56 -7.60 7.06 -4.96
N ALA A 57 -8.02 5.82 -4.70
CA ALA A 57 -9.12 5.23 -5.45
C ALA A 57 -10.40 6.08 -5.35
N ARG A 58 -10.72 6.57 -4.14
CA ARG A 58 -11.92 7.38 -3.89
C ARG A 58 -11.84 8.77 -4.51
N THR A 59 -10.67 9.40 -4.58
CA THR A 59 -10.52 10.69 -5.31
C THR A 59 -10.78 10.52 -6.80
N GLN A 60 -10.58 9.31 -7.34
CA GLN A 60 -10.90 8.93 -8.72
C GLN A 60 -12.34 8.42 -8.89
N GLY A 61 -13.17 8.49 -7.84
CA GLY A 61 -14.57 8.02 -7.89
C GLY A 61 -14.73 6.50 -7.85
N VAL A 62 -13.68 5.75 -7.52
CA VAL A 62 -13.73 4.28 -7.44
C VAL A 62 -14.17 3.84 -6.04
N PRO A 63 -15.32 3.16 -5.89
CA PRO A 63 -15.71 2.60 -4.60
C PRO A 63 -14.76 1.45 -4.23
N ILE A 64 -14.31 1.45 -2.98
CA ILE A 64 -13.39 0.44 -2.45
C ILE A 64 -13.58 0.30 -0.93
N TRP A 65 -13.60 -0.91 -0.40
CA TRP A 65 -13.65 -1.22 1.03
C TRP A 65 -13.07 -2.60 1.32
N ILE A 66 -12.63 -2.79 2.57
CA ILE A 66 -12.23 -4.10 3.07
C ILE A 66 -13.51 -4.89 3.35
N THR A 67 -13.65 -6.07 2.76
CA THR A 67 -14.68 -7.04 3.11
C THR A 67 -14.22 -7.98 4.22
N SER A 68 -12.92 -8.26 4.31
CA SER A 68 -12.32 -9.02 5.40
C SER A 68 -10.89 -8.55 5.69
N GLY A 69 -10.64 -8.12 6.92
CA GLY A 69 -9.32 -7.66 7.39
C GLY A 69 -8.65 -8.71 8.27
N LYS A 70 -8.13 -8.26 9.43
CA LYS A 70 -7.59 -9.16 10.45
C LYS A 70 -8.68 -10.07 11.00
N ARG A 71 -8.41 -11.39 11.05
CA ARG A 71 -9.32 -12.38 11.65
C ARG A 71 -8.81 -12.89 12.99
N SER A 72 -9.71 -13.29 13.87
CA SER A 72 -9.31 -14.06 15.06
C SER A 72 -8.98 -15.52 14.70
N ASP A 73 -8.20 -16.21 15.55
CA ASP A 73 -7.94 -17.64 15.40
C ASP A 73 -9.27 -18.44 15.38
N ALA A 74 -10.18 -18.15 16.32
CA ALA A 74 -11.47 -18.83 16.42
C ALA A 74 -12.36 -18.61 15.18
N GLU A 75 -12.39 -17.39 14.65
CA GLU A 75 -13.09 -17.05 13.41
C GLU A 75 -12.51 -17.84 12.22
N GLN A 76 -11.19 -17.84 12.07
CA GLN A 76 -10.54 -18.58 10.98
C GLN A 76 -10.78 -20.08 11.09
N ARG A 77 -10.76 -20.66 12.31
CA ARG A 77 -11.12 -22.08 12.52
C ARG A 77 -12.56 -22.39 12.15
N GLN A 78 -13.49 -21.46 12.37
CA GLN A 78 -14.87 -21.64 11.92
C GLN A 78 -14.99 -21.59 10.40
N LEU A 79 -14.33 -20.62 9.74
CA LEU A 79 -14.28 -20.54 8.27
C LEU A 79 -13.67 -21.81 7.67
N TRP A 80 -12.60 -22.33 8.29
CA TRP A 80 -11.94 -23.56 7.86
C TRP A 80 -12.88 -24.76 7.92
N ARG A 81 -13.61 -24.96 9.03
CA ARG A 81 -14.62 -26.03 9.13
C ARG A 81 -15.73 -25.87 8.08
N ASN A 82 -16.22 -24.66 7.87
CA ASN A 82 -17.24 -24.38 6.86
C ASN A 82 -16.73 -24.69 5.45
N ALA A 83 -15.47 -24.35 5.16
CA ALA A 83 -14.84 -24.64 3.87
C ALA A 83 -14.71 -26.14 3.65
N ILE A 84 -14.29 -26.93 4.65
CA ILE A 84 -14.26 -28.40 4.54
C ILE A 84 -15.67 -28.94 4.26
N ALA A 85 -16.68 -28.46 4.97
CA ALA A 85 -18.06 -28.89 4.72
C ALA A 85 -18.56 -28.51 3.31
N THR A 86 -18.10 -27.39 2.77
CA THR A 86 -18.47 -26.89 1.43
C THR A 86 -17.76 -27.63 0.31
N TYR A 87 -16.44 -27.87 0.47
CA TYR A 87 -15.57 -28.41 -0.58
C TYR A 87 -15.28 -29.91 -0.44
N GLY A 88 -15.75 -30.54 0.64
CA GLY A 88 -15.74 -31.98 0.86
C GLY A 88 -14.44 -32.56 1.41
N SER A 89 -13.33 -31.82 1.39
CA SER A 89 -12.05 -32.28 1.95
C SER A 89 -11.17 -31.11 2.41
N PRO A 90 -10.23 -31.33 3.34
CA PRO A 90 -9.18 -30.37 3.66
C PRO A 90 -8.40 -29.93 2.41
N GLU A 91 -8.01 -30.85 1.55
CA GLU A 91 -7.18 -30.55 0.37
C GLU A 91 -7.92 -29.61 -0.60
N ALA A 92 -9.21 -29.87 -0.85
CA ALA A 92 -10.02 -29.01 -1.70
C ALA A 92 -10.30 -27.64 -1.05
N ALA A 93 -10.50 -27.61 0.27
CA ALA A 93 -10.77 -26.39 1.02
C ALA A 93 -9.55 -25.46 1.12
N ARG A 94 -8.32 -26.01 1.30
CA ARG A 94 -7.08 -25.20 1.44
C ARG A 94 -6.81 -24.31 0.23
N ARG A 95 -7.39 -24.60 -0.93
CA ARG A 95 -7.30 -23.74 -2.12
C ARG A 95 -7.97 -22.37 -1.94
N TRP A 96 -8.88 -22.23 -0.98
CA TRP A 96 -9.70 -21.04 -0.78
C TRP A 96 -9.66 -20.50 0.65
N VAL A 97 -9.51 -21.39 1.63
CA VAL A 97 -9.51 -21.05 3.05
C VAL A 97 -8.43 -21.87 3.71
N LEU A 98 -7.42 -21.20 4.27
CA LEU A 98 -6.36 -21.88 5.02
C LEU A 98 -6.81 -22.21 6.46
N PRO A 99 -6.22 -23.24 7.10
CA PRO A 99 -6.33 -23.40 8.55
C PRO A 99 -5.75 -22.17 9.29
N ALA A 100 -6.05 -22.04 10.58
CA ALA A 100 -5.78 -20.82 11.33
C ALA A 100 -4.28 -20.51 11.43
N GLU A 101 -3.46 -21.55 11.54
CA GLU A 101 -2.02 -21.50 11.66
C GLU A 101 -1.34 -20.96 10.39
N GLU A 102 -1.94 -21.20 9.23
CA GLU A 102 -1.40 -20.85 7.91
C GLU A 102 -1.95 -19.50 7.39
N SER A 103 -3.04 -18.99 7.98
CA SER A 103 -3.79 -17.87 7.42
C SER A 103 -3.09 -16.51 7.59
N PRO A 104 -2.83 -15.76 6.52
CA PRO A 104 -2.29 -14.40 6.62
C PRO A 104 -3.28 -13.43 7.27
N HIS A 105 -4.60 -13.67 7.19
CA HIS A 105 -5.60 -12.84 7.88
C HIS A 105 -5.49 -12.94 9.39
N VAL A 106 -5.12 -14.12 9.93
CA VAL A 106 -4.92 -14.28 11.38
C VAL A 106 -3.72 -13.47 11.85
N ARG A 107 -2.67 -13.41 11.03
CA ARG A 107 -1.46 -12.62 11.26
C ARG A 107 -1.64 -11.12 10.96
N GLY A 108 -2.78 -10.72 10.41
CA GLY A 108 -3.06 -9.32 10.02
C GLY A 108 -2.27 -8.87 8.78
N GLU A 109 -1.85 -9.79 7.93
CA GLU A 109 -0.97 -9.55 6.77
C GLU A 109 -1.71 -9.57 5.43
N ALA A 110 -3.03 -9.75 5.43
CA ALA A 110 -3.86 -9.75 4.24
C ALA A 110 -5.14 -8.94 4.42
N VAL A 111 -5.67 -8.47 3.29
CA VAL A 111 -7.00 -7.88 3.19
C VAL A 111 -7.74 -8.47 2.00
N ASP A 112 -9.02 -8.75 2.20
CA ASP A 112 -9.97 -9.02 1.14
C ASP A 112 -10.67 -7.70 0.80
N VAL A 113 -10.68 -7.35 -0.48
CA VAL A 113 -11.14 -6.04 -0.97
C VAL A 113 -12.34 -6.23 -1.88
N GLY A 114 -13.35 -5.38 -1.66
CA GLY A 114 -14.52 -5.24 -2.53
C GLY A 114 -14.82 -3.78 -2.85
N PRO A 115 -15.77 -3.51 -3.75
CA PRO A 115 -16.40 -4.47 -4.66
C PRO A 115 -15.39 -4.88 -5.76
N TRP A 116 -15.83 -5.68 -6.73
CA TRP A 116 -14.97 -6.12 -7.84
C TRP A 116 -14.19 -4.97 -8.49
N ASP A 117 -14.85 -3.84 -8.78
CA ASP A 117 -14.20 -2.69 -9.41
C ASP A 117 -13.10 -2.07 -8.54
N GLY A 118 -13.30 -2.03 -7.22
CA GLY A 118 -12.30 -1.56 -6.25
C GLY A 118 -11.10 -2.50 -6.18
N ALA A 119 -11.34 -3.81 -6.12
CA ALA A 119 -10.28 -4.82 -6.17
C ALA A 119 -9.51 -4.77 -7.50
N ALA A 120 -10.21 -4.66 -8.63
CA ALA A 120 -9.60 -4.57 -9.95
C ALA A 120 -8.76 -3.28 -10.10
N TRP A 121 -9.22 -2.15 -9.53
CA TRP A 121 -8.41 -0.93 -9.45
C TRP A 121 -7.15 -1.15 -8.62
N LEU A 122 -7.27 -1.84 -7.47
CA LEU A 122 -6.15 -2.13 -6.59
C LEU A 122 -5.15 -3.11 -7.22
N GLU A 123 -5.61 -4.07 -8.03
CA GLU A 123 -4.72 -4.95 -8.80
C GLU A 123 -3.85 -4.16 -9.78
N ARG A 124 -4.44 -3.19 -10.49
CA ARG A 124 -3.70 -2.36 -11.46
C ARG A 124 -2.77 -1.34 -10.80
N ASN A 125 -3.20 -0.74 -9.69
CA ASN A 125 -2.55 0.44 -9.11
C ASN A 125 -1.83 0.18 -7.78
N GLY A 126 -2.18 -0.89 -7.07
CA GLY A 126 -1.78 -1.16 -5.69
C GLY A 126 -0.27 -1.24 -5.49
N HIS A 127 0.47 -1.68 -6.51
CA HIS A 127 1.93 -1.78 -6.50
C HIS A 127 2.61 -0.44 -6.15
N ARG A 128 1.97 0.71 -6.45
CA ARG A 128 2.42 2.05 -6.04
C ARG A 128 2.57 2.21 -4.52
N TRP A 129 1.85 1.41 -3.74
CA TRP A 129 1.92 1.32 -2.28
C TRP A 129 2.34 -0.07 -1.79
N GLY A 130 2.93 -0.90 -2.66
CA GLY A 130 3.41 -2.24 -2.31
C GLY A 130 2.32 -3.32 -2.21
N LEU A 131 1.06 -2.97 -2.52
CA LEU A 131 -0.08 -3.90 -2.44
C LEU A 131 -0.21 -4.69 -3.73
N CYS A 132 -0.28 -6.01 -3.61
CA CYS A 132 -0.40 -6.91 -4.75
C CYS A 132 -1.49 -7.93 -4.50
N ARG A 133 -2.22 -8.26 -5.56
CA ARG A 133 -3.07 -9.44 -5.58
C ARG A 133 -2.17 -10.67 -5.49
N THR A 134 -2.48 -11.59 -4.59
CA THR A 134 -1.57 -12.70 -4.29
C THR A 134 -1.92 -13.99 -5.03
N PHE A 135 -3.21 -14.21 -5.30
CA PHE A 135 -3.71 -15.48 -5.84
C PHE A 135 -4.52 -15.30 -7.13
N VAL A 136 -4.31 -16.21 -8.07
CA VAL A 136 -5.05 -16.24 -9.35
C VAL A 136 -6.53 -16.56 -9.13
N ASN A 137 -6.88 -17.44 -8.20
CA ASN A 137 -8.27 -17.80 -7.91
C ASN A 137 -9.00 -16.79 -7.00
N GLU A 138 -8.29 -15.90 -6.31
CA GLU A 138 -8.87 -14.96 -5.34
C GLU A 138 -8.65 -13.51 -5.79
N TRP A 139 -9.58 -12.99 -6.59
CA TRP A 139 -9.52 -11.60 -7.10
C TRP A 139 -9.61 -10.53 -6.01
N TRP A 140 -10.12 -10.90 -4.85
CA TRP A 140 -10.31 -10.03 -3.71
C TRP A 140 -9.09 -9.96 -2.78
N HIS A 141 -8.14 -10.90 -2.83
CA HIS A 141 -7.10 -11.06 -1.80
C HIS A 141 -5.81 -10.29 -2.12
N PHE A 142 -5.43 -9.36 -1.23
CA PHE A 142 -4.24 -8.51 -1.37
C PHE A 142 -3.34 -8.57 -0.14
N GLU A 143 -2.03 -8.52 -0.39
CA GLU A 143 -0.99 -8.46 0.64
C GLU A 143 0.06 -7.39 0.30
N LEU A 144 0.86 -7.00 1.29
CA LEU A 144 2.04 -6.18 1.07
C LEU A 144 3.18 -7.07 0.54
N ALA A 145 3.27 -7.21 -0.79
CA ALA A 145 4.12 -8.22 -1.43
C ALA A 145 5.26 -7.65 -2.28
N THR A 146 5.39 -6.33 -2.36
CA THR A 146 6.46 -5.67 -3.13
C THR A 146 6.86 -4.33 -2.52
N THR A 147 8.02 -3.80 -2.92
CA THR A 147 8.41 -2.43 -2.53
C THR A 147 7.52 -1.42 -3.26
N PRO A 148 7.02 -0.36 -2.59
CA PRO A 148 6.20 0.66 -3.25
C PRO A 148 6.81 1.18 -4.56
N GLY A 149 6.01 1.15 -5.62
CA GLY A 149 6.41 1.59 -6.96
C GLY A 149 7.12 0.52 -7.80
N THR A 150 7.42 -0.64 -7.25
CA THR A 150 8.03 -1.76 -8.00
C THR A 150 6.95 -2.76 -8.46
N PRO A 151 7.19 -3.53 -9.54
CA PRO A 151 6.21 -4.51 -10.02
C PRO A 151 5.84 -5.56 -8.96
N CYS A 152 4.61 -6.05 -9.03
CA CYS A 152 4.18 -7.17 -8.20
C CYS A 152 4.86 -8.48 -8.64
N PRO A 153 5.14 -9.41 -7.70
CA PRO A 153 5.62 -10.74 -8.06
C PRO A 153 4.53 -11.52 -8.81
N PRO A 154 4.89 -12.62 -9.51
CA PRO A 154 3.90 -13.54 -10.08
C PRO A 154 2.92 -14.04 -9.00
N MET A 155 1.64 -14.08 -9.34
CA MET A 155 0.61 -14.63 -8.47
C MET A 155 0.77 -16.14 -8.30
N TRP A 156 0.37 -16.63 -7.13
CA TRP A 156 0.24 -18.06 -6.88
C TRP A 156 -1.06 -18.60 -7.48
N PRO A 157 -1.11 -19.87 -7.93
CA PRO A 157 -2.35 -20.45 -8.43
C PRO A 157 -3.49 -20.40 -7.40
N ASP A 158 -3.18 -20.76 -6.15
CA ASP A 158 -4.08 -20.70 -4.99
C ASP A 158 -3.29 -20.70 -3.67
N ALA A 159 -4.03 -20.55 -2.56
CA ALA A 159 -3.46 -20.47 -1.20
C ALA A 159 -2.72 -21.73 -0.77
N ALA A 160 -3.23 -22.92 -1.13
CA ALA A 160 -2.61 -24.20 -0.80
C ALA A 160 -1.22 -24.33 -1.44
N VAL A 161 -1.11 -24.04 -2.74
CA VAL A 161 0.18 -24.12 -3.47
C VAL A 161 1.23 -23.21 -2.83
N ARG A 162 0.82 -22.02 -2.37
CA ARG A 162 1.75 -21.10 -1.68
C ARG A 162 2.18 -21.65 -0.33
N ALA A 163 1.25 -22.13 0.49
CA ALA A 163 1.54 -22.66 1.82
C ALA A 163 2.54 -23.82 1.73
N ASP A 164 2.26 -24.79 0.87
CA ASP A 164 3.09 -25.98 0.68
C ASP A 164 4.52 -25.63 0.21
N ARG A 165 4.67 -24.66 -0.70
CA ARG A 165 5.99 -24.23 -1.21
C ARG A 165 6.78 -23.38 -0.22
N ARG A 166 6.11 -22.71 0.72
CA ARG A 166 6.76 -21.92 1.77
C ARG A 166 7.02 -22.72 3.04
N GLY A 167 6.47 -23.94 3.14
CA GLY A 167 6.57 -24.76 4.35
C GLY A 167 5.90 -24.09 5.54
N ILE A 168 4.81 -23.36 5.30
CA ILE A 168 3.98 -22.74 6.32
C ILE A 168 2.69 -23.53 6.51
#